data_AF-A0A2E8I746-F1
#
_entry.id   AF-A0A2E8I746-F1
#
_cell.length_a   1.000
_cell.length_b   1.000
_cell.length_c   1.000
_cell.angle_alpha   90.00
_cell.angle_beta   90.00
_cell.angle_gamma   90.00
#
_symmetry.space_group_name_H-M   'P 1'
#
loop_
_entity.id
_entity.type
_entity.pdbx_description
1 polymer ?
#
loop_
_entity_poly.entity_id
_entity_poly.type
_entity_poly.pdbx_seq_one_letter_code
_entity_poly.pdbx_strand_id
1 'polypeptide(L)'
;MSTVKGFVIINDLINNDKNTLSPVGEMSSHARSYSPDNREYSSSTYPNLRIALMSTLDDNGEQMDVGNEVGNVLLNLIDYIDTKARNGELTSNNAVLNQFIGNDYPSISVGLFVSGAMVASDAGYYYPSYINWTANGTTFTLWFSNRTFIRQYDEYALIPIKPVEELNDLHRPYTEISDVLTEDLPRMLGMANEISQDAPYTALTPYEVTWNDKHSSTTKKLTWYVVQYGIAGNNPDAIADAIAKSILEDSDYDSVEWYDVFPTLFRPTEFIIVPMWHRVAIEEQTGLAGTYSPSVNYQEAMGLSLPALANYPLEHVDANLTVSHAAYKTIAFTAVGEIGNSDGIFKFEEKFPDYTALSAQETDFNRLSPETQDWVILFHRMLTAAETVNEFTQLDTDISRITRDGVDFLISSYNDVNYLVVQKQSFKEYYNEQLDQS
;
A
#
# COMPACT_ATOMS: atom_id res chain seq x y z
N MET A 1 4.65 13.21 13.09
CA MET A 1 4.48 12.99 14.54
C MET A 1 5.40 11.84 14.90
N SER A 2 6.42 12.08 15.72
CA SER A 2 7.37 11.06 16.13
C SER A 2 6.69 9.92 16.88
N THR A 3 7.23 8.72 16.79
CA THR A 3 6.70 7.52 17.45
C THR A 3 7.79 6.71 18.15
N VAL A 4 7.45 6.17 19.32
CA VAL A 4 8.28 5.21 20.06
C VAL A 4 7.41 4.03 20.44
N LYS A 5 7.70 2.88 19.85
CA LYS A 5 7.01 1.60 20.03
C LYS A 5 7.99 0.63 20.70
N GLY A 6 7.60 0.02 21.82
CA GLY A 6 8.48 -0.87 22.57
C GLY A 6 7.75 -1.96 23.35
N PHE A 7 8.44 -3.05 23.65
CA PHE A 7 7.94 -4.12 24.50
C PHE A 7 8.58 -4.07 25.88
N VAL A 8 7.76 -4.10 26.92
CA VAL A 8 8.17 -4.06 28.32
C VAL A 8 8.56 -5.46 28.79
N ILE A 9 9.79 -5.60 29.24
CA ILE A 9 10.33 -6.84 29.84
C ILE A 9 10.46 -6.62 31.34
N ILE A 10 9.86 -7.52 32.12
CA ILE A 10 9.92 -7.52 33.58
C ILE A 10 10.60 -8.83 33.98
N ASN A 11 11.87 -8.78 34.38
CA ASN A 11 12.71 -9.97 34.53
C ASN A 11 12.11 -11.00 35.51
N ASP A 12 11.53 -10.52 36.61
CA ASP A 12 10.86 -11.36 37.61
C ASP A 12 9.61 -12.11 37.10
N LEU A 13 9.00 -11.66 35.99
CA LEU A 13 7.80 -12.30 35.44
C LEU A 13 8.11 -13.31 34.33
N ILE A 14 9.38 -13.45 33.93
CA ILE A 14 9.79 -14.38 32.88
C ILE A 14 9.55 -15.82 33.34
N ASN A 15 8.88 -16.59 32.50
CA ASN A 15 8.63 -18.01 32.72
C ASN A 15 9.81 -18.83 32.20
N ASN A 16 10.39 -19.69 33.05
CA ASN A 16 11.54 -20.53 32.68
C ASN A 16 11.15 -21.94 32.20
N ASP A 17 9.85 -22.23 32.13
CA ASP A 17 9.35 -23.51 31.65
C ASP A 17 9.45 -23.61 30.12
N LYS A 18 9.84 -24.79 29.64
CA LYS A 18 10.03 -25.03 28.21
C LYS A 18 8.76 -24.71 27.41
N ASN A 19 8.93 -23.89 26.37
CA ASN A 19 7.87 -23.50 25.42
C ASN A 19 6.65 -22.82 26.08
N THR A 20 6.82 -22.26 27.28
CA THR A 20 5.79 -21.49 27.97
C THR A 20 6.24 -20.04 28.01
N LEU A 21 5.32 -19.12 27.74
CA LEU A 21 5.58 -17.70 27.77
C LEU A 21 4.67 -17.08 28.82
N SER A 22 5.24 -16.26 29.70
CA SER A 22 4.47 -15.49 30.66
C SER A 22 3.46 -14.59 29.93
N PRO A 23 2.21 -14.46 30.43
CA PRO A 23 1.20 -13.59 29.82
C PRO A 23 1.61 -12.11 29.75
N VAL A 24 2.53 -11.70 30.62
CA VAL A 24 2.96 -10.32 30.85
C VAL A 24 4.48 -10.25 31.09
N GLY A 25 5.15 -9.26 30.51
CA GLY A 25 6.54 -8.94 30.82
C GLY A 25 7.56 -9.86 30.17
N GLU A 26 7.11 -10.78 29.30
CA GLU A 26 7.97 -11.70 28.56
C GLU A 26 7.64 -11.65 27.06
N MET A 27 8.69 -11.51 26.25
CA MET A 27 8.60 -11.38 24.79
C MET A 27 9.09 -12.66 24.13
N SER A 28 8.30 -13.23 23.23
CA SER A 28 8.70 -14.40 22.46
C SER A 28 9.78 -14.05 21.42
N SER A 29 10.61 -15.04 21.04
CA SER A 29 11.57 -14.87 19.94
C SER A 29 10.90 -14.47 18.61
N HIS A 30 9.68 -14.96 18.37
CA HIS A 30 8.90 -14.58 17.18
C HIS A 30 8.45 -13.12 17.22
N ALA A 31 8.05 -12.60 18.39
CA ALA A 31 7.74 -11.18 18.51
C ALA A 31 9.00 -10.31 18.34
N ARG A 32 10.17 -10.78 18.80
CA ARG A 32 11.44 -10.06 18.61
C ARG A 32 11.85 -9.93 17.15
N SER A 33 11.49 -10.90 16.30
CA SER A 33 11.80 -10.83 14.87
C SER A 33 10.97 -9.80 14.09
N TYR A 34 10.04 -9.10 14.74
CA TYR A 34 9.16 -8.12 14.07
C TYR A 34 9.87 -6.81 13.73
N SER A 35 11.05 -6.57 14.29
CA SER A 35 11.86 -5.39 14.02
C SER A 35 13.30 -5.78 13.72
N PRO A 36 13.97 -5.09 12.78
CA PRO A 36 15.42 -5.21 12.62
C PRO A 36 16.18 -4.51 13.76
N ASP A 37 15.50 -3.69 14.58
CA ASP A 37 16.08 -3.02 15.74
C ASP A 37 16.20 -4.00 16.92
N ASN A 38 17.45 -4.29 17.32
CA ASN A 38 17.74 -5.17 18.44
C ASN A 38 18.08 -4.40 19.73
N ARG A 39 17.90 -3.08 19.76
CA ARG A 39 18.23 -2.26 20.93
C ARG A 39 17.26 -2.54 22.08
N GLU A 40 17.84 -2.77 23.27
CA GLU A 40 17.10 -2.77 24.52
C GLU A 40 17.55 -1.57 25.36
N TYR A 41 16.58 -0.82 25.88
CA TYR A 41 16.85 0.20 26.89
C TYR A 41 16.81 -0.42 28.28
N SER A 42 17.85 -0.15 29.08
CA SER A 42 17.96 -0.59 30.47
C SER A 42 18.60 0.50 31.33
N SER A 43 18.35 0.45 32.63
CA SER A 43 18.91 1.44 33.57
C SER A 43 19.28 0.79 34.88
N SER A 44 20.42 1.19 35.45
CA SER A 44 20.86 0.73 36.78
C SER A 44 19.89 1.13 37.89
N THR A 45 19.07 2.17 37.68
CA THR A 45 18.02 2.61 38.61
C THR A 45 16.86 1.62 38.64
N TYR A 46 16.56 0.95 37.53
CA TYR A 46 15.44 0.01 37.37
C TYR A 46 15.94 -1.35 36.88
N PRO A 47 16.72 -2.09 37.69
CA PRO A 47 17.44 -3.29 37.24
C PRO A 47 16.52 -4.46 36.84
N ASN A 48 15.26 -4.46 37.29
CA ASN A 48 14.26 -5.48 36.94
C ASN A 48 13.56 -5.20 35.59
N LEU A 49 13.72 -4.01 35.03
CA LEU A 49 12.92 -3.53 33.90
C LEU A 49 13.79 -3.25 32.69
N ARG A 50 13.31 -3.67 31.52
CA ARG A 50 13.91 -3.36 30.22
C ARG A 50 12.82 -3.04 29.21
N ILE A 51 13.18 -2.28 28.18
CA ILE A 51 12.31 -2.01 27.03
C ILE A 51 13.03 -2.51 25.79
N ALA A 52 12.49 -3.53 25.13
CA ALA A 52 12.91 -3.85 23.77
C ALA A 52 12.31 -2.80 22.84
N LEU A 53 13.16 -2.01 22.18
CA LEU A 53 12.72 -1.00 21.24
C LEU A 53 12.31 -1.71 19.95
N MET A 54 11.09 -1.44 19.48
CA MET A 54 10.54 -2.09 18.29
C MET A 54 10.45 -1.13 17.10
N SER A 55 10.12 0.14 17.34
CA SER A 55 10.18 1.18 16.30
C SER A 55 10.38 2.53 16.98
N THR A 56 11.25 3.35 16.41
CA THR A 56 11.61 4.68 16.93
C THR A 56 11.75 5.62 15.74
N LEU A 57 10.69 6.33 15.39
CA LEU A 57 10.64 7.17 14.19
C LEU A 57 10.42 8.63 14.55
N ASP A 58 11.06 9.54 13.83
CA ASP A 58 10.84 10.98 13.95
C ASP A 58 9.59 11.44 13.16
N ASP A 59 9.39 12.75 13.07
CA ASP A 59 8.27 13.33 12.33
C ASP A 59 8.30 13.06 10.82
N ASN A 60 9.47 12.73 10.26
CA ASN A 60 9.68 12.43 8.85
C ASN A 60 9.67 10.92 8.56
N GLY A 61 9.52 10.08 9.59
CA GLY A 61 9.59 8.62 9.46
C GLY A 61 11.02 8.08 9.46
N GLU A 62 12.01 8.88 9.84
CA GLU A 62 13.41 8.43 9.97
C GLU A 62 13.69 7.88 11.36
N GLN A 63 14.65 6.95 11.47
CA GLN A 63 14.99 6.34 12.75
C GLN A 63 15.56 7.40 13.72
N MET A 64 14.94 7.54 14.90
CA MET A 64 15.41 8.41 15.96
C MET A 64 16.04 7.63 17.12
N ASP A 65 16.99 8.25 17.83
CA ASP A 65 17.58 7.65 19.02
C ASP A 65 16.74 7.95 20.28
N VAL A 66 16.52 6.93 21.11
CA VAL A 66 15.83 7.10 22.39
C VAL A 66 16.88 7.43 23.43
N GLY A 67 17.13 8.73 23.62
CA GLY A 67 18.10 9.20 24.60
C GLY A 67 17.77 8.78 26.04
N ASN A 68 18.80 8.79 26.90
CA ASN A 68 18.72 8.36 28.31
C ASN A 68 17.62 9.06 29.12
N GLU A 69 17.30 10.32 28.81
CA GLU A 69 16.24 11.06 29.50
C GLU A 69 14.87 10.44 29.23
N VAL A 70 14.54 10.23 27.96
CA VAL A 70 13.26 9.62 27.54
C VAL A 70 13.17 8.19 28.07
N GLY A 71 14.22 7.39 27.88
CA GLY A 71 14.21 6.00 28.34
C GLY A 71 14.01 5.87 29.86
N ASN A 72 14.61 6.75 30.67
CA ASN A 72 14.39 6.76 32.13
C ASN A 72 12.97 7.19 32.52
N VAL A 73 12.35 8.10 31.78
CA VAL A 73 10.93 8.46 31.98
C VAL A 73 10.03 7.26 31.71
N LEU A 74 10.28 6.51 30.62
CA LEU A 74 9.52 5.30 30.29
C LEU A 74 9.68 4.23 31.37
N LEU A 75 10.92 3.95 31.81
CA LEU A 75 11.16 2.98 32.88
C LEU A 75 10.54 3.40 34.22
N ASN A 76 10.55 4.70 34.55
CA ASN A 76 9.89 5.20 35.76
C ASN A 76 8.37 4.93 35.76
N LEU A 77 7.71 5.16 34.62
CA LEU A 77 6.28 4.87 34.49
C LEU A 77 6.01 3.36 34.59
N ILE A 78 6.84 2.53 33.96
CA ILE A 78 6.72 1.07 34.04
C ILE A 78 6.90 0.59 35.49
N ASP A 79 7.90 1.11 36.21
CA ASP A 79 8.17 0.79 37.61
C ASP A 79 7.01 1.16 38.54
N TYR A 80 6.38 2.32 38.30
CA TYR A 80 5.18 2.73 39.00
C TYR A 80 4.04 1.72 38.77
N ILE A 81 3.79 1.32 37.51
CA ILE A 81 2.76 0.33 37.18
C ILE A 81 3.07 -1.02 37.83
N ASP A 82 4.32 -1.48 37.78
CA ASP A 82 4.75 -2.75 38.41
C ASP A 82 4.54 -2.72 39.93
N THR A 83 4.89 -1.61 40.59
CA THR A 83 4.68 -1.42 42.03
C THR A 83 3.19 -1.49 42.39
N LYS A 84 2.33 -0.79 41.64
CA LYS A 84 0.88 -0.83 41.85
C LYS A 84 0.31 -2.23 41.63
N ALA A 85 0.78 -2.95 40.60
CA ALA A 85 0.37 -4.31 40.32
C ALA A 85 0.74 -5.26 41.47
N ARG A 86 1.99 -5.22 41.94
CA ARG A 86 2.53 -6.10 43.01
C ARG A 86 1.92 -5.83 44.37
N ASN A 87 1.50 -4.59 44.64
CA ASN A 87 0.71 -4.26 45.83
C ASN A 87 -0.74 -4.75 45.76
N GLY A 88 -1.17 -5.31 44.63
CA GLY A 88 -2.55 -5.74 44.41
C GLY A 88 -3.53 -4.58 44.21
N GLU A 89 -3.04 -3.39 43.88
CA GLU A 89 -3.86 -2.19 43.68
C GLU A 89 -4.50 -2.16 42.28
N LEU A 90 -3.88 -2.81 41.30
CA LEU A 90 -4.44 -2.98 39.96
C LEU A 90 -5.39 -4.19 39.92
N THR A 91 -6.51 -4.02 39.21
CA THR A 91 -7.55 -5.04 39.07
C THR A 91 -7.75 -5.41 37.60
N SER A 92 -8.68 -6.31 37.30
CA SER A 92 -9.10 -6.60 35.93
C SER A 92 -9.77 -5.42 35.22
N ASN A 93 -10.11 -4.34 35.94
CA ASN A 93 -10.69 -3.12 35.39
C ASN A 93 -9.59 -2.08 35.11
N ASN A 94 -9.38 -1.75 33.83
CA ASN A 94 -8.36 -0.80 33.40
C ASN A 94 -8.64 0.65 33.86
N ALA A 95 -9.88 1.00 34.20
CA ALA A 95 -10.23 2.32 34.74
C ALA A 95 -9.47 2.64 36.04
N VAL A 96 -9.11 1.62 36.83
CA VAL A 96 -8.31 1.80 38.05
C VAL A 96 -6.91 2.32 37.72
N LEU A 97 -6.26 1.75 36.70
CA LEU A 97 -4.97 2.24 36.22
C LEU A 97 -5.09 3.67 35.67
N ASN A 98 -6.11 3.93 34.86
CA ASN A 98 -6.32 5.27 34.29
C ASN A 98 -6.52 6.33 35.39
N GLN A 99 -7.20 5.99 36.50
CA GLN A 99 -7.36 6.88 37.65
C GLN A 99 -6.02 7.14 38.36
N PHE A 100 -5.19 6.10 38.55
CA PHE A 100 -3.85 6.26 39.12
C PHE A 100 -2.96 7.17 38.27
N ILE A 101 -2.92 6.95 36.95
CA ILE A 101 -2.17 7.80 36.02
C ILE A 101 -2.71 9.23 36.02
N GLY A 102 -4.04 9.41 36.03
CA GLY A 102 -4.66 10.74 36.08
C GLY A 102 -4.28 11.56 37.31
N ASN A 103 -4.12 10.91 38.46
CA ASN A 103 -3.76 11.57 39.72
C ASN A 103 -2.26 11.82 39.86
N ASP A 104 -1.43 10.81 39.56
CA ASP A 104 -0.01 10.83 39.90
C ASP A 104 0.87 11.29 38.72
N TYR A 105 0.37 11.18 37.48
CA TYR A 105 1.03 11.61 36.25
C TYR A 105 0.12 12.49 35.37
N PRO A 106 -0.33 13.66 35.87
CA PRO A 106 -1.29 14.50 35.15
C PRO A 106 -0.80 14.93 33.76
N SER A 107 0.51 15.16 33.58
CA SER A 107 1.09 15.50 32.27
C SER A 107 0.95 14.38 31.23
N ILE A 108 1.07 13.12 31.65
CA ILE A 108 0.85 11.94 30.80
C ILE A 108 -0.64 11.79 30.51
N SER A 109 -1.50 12.01 31.52
CA SER A 109 -2.94 11.92 31.35
C SER A 109 -3.51 12.95 30.37
N VAL A 110 -2.97 14.19 30.34
CA VAL A 110 -3.32 15.20 29.33
C VAL A 110 -2.92 14.75 27.92
N GLY A 111 -1.89 13.92 27.82
CA GLY A 111 -1.43 13.28 26.58
C GLY A 111 -2.35 12.17 26.04
N LEU A 112 -3.64 12.17 26.40
CA LEU A 112 -4.61 11.15 26.00
C LEU A 112 -4.16 9.73 26.34
N PHE A 113 -3.73 9.52 27.58
CA PHE A 113 -3.32 8.19 28.04
C PHE A 113 -4.44 7.15 27.89
N VAL A 114 -4.11 6.03 27.26
CA VAL A 114 -4.97 4.86 27.07
C VAL A 114 -4.24 3.62 27.58
N SER A 115 -4.97 2.78 28.30
CA SER A 115 -4.52 1.43 28.67
C SER A 115 -5.41 0.36 28.03
N GLY A 116 -4.77 -0.70 27.55
CA GLY A 116 -5.45 -1.89 27.03
C GLY A 116 -6.15 -2.71 28.10
N ALA A 117 -6.70 -3.86 27.71
CA ALA A 117 -7.29 -4.81 28.65
C ALA A 117 -6.25 -5.27 29.69
N MET A 118 -6.68 -5.45 30.93
CA MET A 118 -5.83 -5.93 32.02
C MET A 118 -5.61 -7.44 31.90
N VAL A 119 -4.36 -7.87 31.96
CA VAL A 119 -3.90 -9.26 31.85
C VAL A 119 -3.31 -9.69 33.19
N ALA A 120 -3.75 -10.85 33.69
CA ALA A 120 -3.17 -11.44 34.89
C ALA A 120 -1.82 -12.08 34.56
N SER A 121 -0.80 -11.80 35.36
CA SER A 121 0.45 -12.56 35.37
C SER A 121 0.23 -13.94 35.99
N ASP A 122 1.20 -14.84 35.83
CA ASP A 122 1.18 -16.17 36.45
C ASP A 122 1.12 -16.11 38.00
N ALA A 123 1.58 -15.00 38.58
CA ALA A 123 1.50 -14.71 40.01
C ALA A 123 0.16 -14.09 40.46
N GLY A 124 -0.77 -13.85 39.53
CA GLY A 124 -2.11 -13.31 39.81
C GLY A 124 -2.21 -11.78 39.89
N TYR A 125 -1.15 -11.06 39.54
CA TYR A 125 -1.15 -9.59 39.49
C TYR A 125 -1.66 -9.09 38.13
N TYR A 126 -2.39 -7.98 38.11
CA TYR A 126 -2.95 -7.43 36.87
C TYR A 126 -2.06 -6.32 36.29
N TYR A 127 -1.74 -6.43 35.00
CA TYR A 127 -1.01 -5.44 34.23
C TYR A 127 -1.79 -5.05 32.97
N PRO A 128 -1.67 -3.82 32.45
CA PRO A 128 -2.27 -3.47 31.17
C PRO A 128 -1.60 -4.28 30.05
N SER A 129 -2.36 -4.73 29.05
CA SER A 129 -1.77 -5.41 27.88
C SER A 129 -0.87 -4.49 27.04
N TYR A 130 -1.23 -3.21 26.97
CA TYR A 130 -0.43 -2.13 26.42
C TYR A 130 -0.82 -0.80 27.07
N ILE A 131 0.04 0.20 26.93
CA ILE A 131 -0.26 1.60 27.23
C ILE A 131 0.13 2.47 26.03
N ASN A 132 -0.60 3.55 25.82
CA ASN A 132 -0.36 4.50 24.75
C ASN A 132 -0.64 5.93 25.24
N TRP A 133 0.20 6.89 24.88
CA TRP A 133 -0.05 8.31 25.11
C TRP A 133 0.84 9.17 24.19
N THR A 134 0.51 10.44 24.07
CA THR A 134 1.31 11.43 23.32
C THR A 134 1.88 12.48 24.28
N ALA A 135 3.19 12.72 24.23
CA ALA A 135 3.84 13.78 24.98
C ALA A 135 4.88 14.48 24.10
N ASN A 136 4.92 15.82 24.14
CA ASN A 136 5.89 16.64 23.40
C ASN A 136 5.99 16.29 21.90
N GLY A 137 4.87 16.01 21.24
CA GLY A 137 4.84 15.65 19.82
C GLY A 137 5.30 14.23 19.49
N THR A 138 5.60 13.40 20.50
CA THR A 138 5.93 11.97 20.34
C THR A 138 4.82 11.09 20.90
N THR A 139 4.37 10.12 20.12
CA THR A 139 3.43 9.08 20.57
C THR A 139 4.19 7.85 21.04
N PHE A 140 3.97 7.46 22.29
CA PHE A 140 4.58 6.32 22.93
C PHE A 140 3.58 5.16 22.96
N THR A 141 4.00 3.98 22.55
CA THR A 141 3.23 2.73 22.71
C THR A 141 4.11 1.67 23.33
N LEU A 142 3.71 1.17 24.49
CA LEU A 142 4.43 0.14 25.22
C LEU A 142 3.53 -1.07 25.45
N TRP A 143 3.94 -2.24 24.95
CA TRP A 143 3.22 -3.49 25.18
C TRP A 143 3.82 -4.24 26.36
N PHE A 144 2.95 -4.80 27.20
CA PHE A 144 3.37 -5.72 28.26
C PHE A 144 2.99 -7.16 27.93
N SER A 145 2.01 -7.39 27.04
CA SER A 145 1.58 -8.73 26.67
C SER A 145 2.00 -9.09 25.25
N ASN A 146 2.76 -10.18 25.11
CA ASN A 146 3.22 -10.70 23.82
C ASN A 146 2.06 -11.01 22.85
N ARG A 147 0.95 -11.55 23.37
CA ARG A 147 -0.25 -11.85 22.57
C ARG A 147 -0.87 -10.58 21.97
N THR A 148 -0.88 -9.48 22.72
CA THR A 148 -1.42 -8.21 22.24
C THR A 148 -0.46 -7.55 21.26
N PHE A 149 0.85 -7.56 21.57
CA PHE A 149 1.90 -7.07 20.67
C PHE A 149 1.80 -7.68 19.27
N ILE A 150 1.80 -9.02 19.18
CA ILE A 150 1.75 -9.75 17.90
C ILE A 150 0.54 -9.37 17.04
N ARG A 151 -0.56 -8.92 17.63
CA ARG A 151 -1.80 -8.55 16.93
C ARG A 151 -1.90 -7.08 16.55
N GLN A 152 -1.20 -6.21 17.28
CA GLN A 152 -1.35 -4.76 17.15
C GLN A 152 -0.15 -4.10 16.48
N TYR A 153 1.02 -4.74 16.52
CA TYR A 153 2.20 -4.20 15.87
C TYR A 153 1.99 -4.20 14.36
N ASP A 154 2.07 -3.00 13.80
CA ASP A 154 1.65 -2.57 12.48
C ASP A 154 2.83 -2.16 11.58
N GLU A 155 4.01 -1.95 12.17
CA GLU A 155 5.23 -1.64 11.43
C GLU A 155 5.83 -2.90 10.81
N TYR A 156 6.57 -2.70 9.73
CA TYR A 156 7.31 -3.76 9.05
C TYR A 156 8.51 -3.20 8.29
N ALA A 157 9.46 -4.08 7.96
CA ALA A 157 10.54 -3.79 7.04
C ALA A 157 10.68 -4.94 6.03
N LEU A 158 10.78 -4.59 4.75
CA LEU A 158 10.96 -5.53 3.64
C LEU A 158 12.29 -5.21 2.97
N ILE A 159 13.19 -6.19 2.94
CA ILE A 159 14.51 -6.05 2.33
C ILE A 159 14.62 -7.10 1.21
N PRO A 160 14.39 -6.69 -0.06
CA PRO A 160 14.53 -7.58 -1.20
C PRO A 160 15.99 -8.00 -1.44
N ILE A 161 16.17 -9.26 -1.85
CA ILE A 161 17.43 -9.83 -2.30
C ILE A 161 17.33 -10.01 -3.81
N LYS A 162 18.17 -9.27 -4.54
CA LYS A 162 18.23 -9.31 -6.00
C LYS A 162 18.58 -10.71 -6.55
N PRO A 163 17.93 -11.14 -7.65
CA PRO A 163 18.15 -12.46 -8.24
C PRO A 163 19.49 -12.60 -8.94
N VAL A 164 20.09 -11.48 -9.34
CA VAL A 164 21.41 -11.38 -9.99
C VAL A 164 22.33 -10.46 -9.20
N GLU A 165 23.64 -10.56 -9.41
CA GLU A 165 24.61 -9.68 -8.74
C GLU A 165 24.52 -8.23 -9.23
N GLU A 166 24.37 -8.02 -10.54
CA GLU A 166 24.27 -6.70 -11.17
C GLU A 166 22.87 -6.55 -11.79
N LEU A 167 22.05 -5.64 -11.27
CA LEU A 167 20.67 -5.47 -11.78
C LEU A 167 20.68 -4.94 -13.21
N ASN A 168 21.63 -4.07 -13.54
CA ASN A 168 21.75 -3.48 -14.87
C ASN A 168 21.99 -4.55 -15.96
N ASP A 169 22.55 -5.72 -15.62
CA ASP A 169 22.71 -6.82 -16.58
C ASP A 169 21.37 -7.35 -17.10
N LEU A 170 20.26 -7.16 -16.36
CA LEU A 170 18.92 -7.59 -16.78
C LEU A 170 18.40 -6.82 -18.01
N HIS A 171 19.05 -5.71 -18.38
CA HIS A 171 18.76 -4.99 -19.62
C HIS A 171 19.50 -5.56 -20.83
N ARG A 172 20.40 -6.54 -20.67
CA ARG A 172 21.19 -7.12 -21.77
C ARG A 172 20.45 -8.30 -22.42
N PRO A 173 20.77 -8.66 -23.68
CA PRO A 173 20.12 -9.78 -24.37
C PRO A 173 20.29 -11.11 -23.65
N TYR A 174 19.28 -11.99 -23.70
CA TYR A 174 19.32 -13.31 -23.05
C TYR A 174 20.57 -14.12 -23.42
N THR A 175 21.01 -14.01 -24.68
CA THR A 175 22.21 -14.71 -25.19
C THR A 175 23.51 -14.35 -24.48
N GLU A 176 23.56 -13.21 -23.80
CA GLU A 176 24.74 -12.74 -23.06
C GLU A 176 24.67 -13.03 -21.56
N ILE A 177 23.46 -13.11 -21.00
CA ILE A 177 23.24 -13.19 -19.54
C ILE A 177 22.61 -14.51 -19.09
N SER A 178 22.44 -15.48 -19.98
CA SER A 178 21.78 -16.75 -19.64
C SER A 178 22.41 -17.50 -18.45
N ASP A 179 23.73 -17.37 -18.26
CA ASP A 179 24.44 -17.97 -17.13
C ASP A 179 24.08 -17.29 -15.80
N VAL A 180 24.00 -15.95 -15.78
CA VAL A 180 23.69 -15.17 -14.56
C VAL A 180 22.22 -15.22 -14.16
N LEU A 181 21.31 -15.55 -15.10
CA LEU A 181 19.89 -15.78 -14.82
C LEU A 181 19.61 -17.15 -14.18
N THR A 182 20.63 -17.97 -13.94
CA THR A 182 20.48 -19.21 -13.20
C THR A 182 20.34 -18.92 -11.71
N GLU A 183 19.38 -19.56 -11.04
CA GLU A 183 19.14 -19.37 -9.62
C GLU A 183 20.36 -19.78 -8.78
N ASP A 184 20.91 -18.84 -8.02
CA ASP A 184 22.01 -19.03 -7.07
C ASP A 184 21.48 -18.98 -5.63
N LEU A 185 20.84 -20.08 -5.23
CA LEU A 185 20.28 -20.23 -3.89
C LEU A 185 21.34 -20.07 -2.78
N PRO A 186 22.56 -20.63 -2.88
CA PRO A 186 23.62 -20.37 -1.91
C PRO A 186 23.93 -18.88 -1.71
N ARG A 187 24.05 -18.10 -2.78
CA ARG A 187 24.27 -16.65 -2.69
C ARG A 187 23.09 -15.96 -2.01
N MET A 188 21.86 -16.27 -2.41
CA MET A 188 20.64 -15.67 -1.85
C MET A 188 20.50 -15.95 -0.34
N LEU A 189 20.73 -17.19 0.09
CA LEU A 189 20.71 -17.55 1.51
C LEU A 189 21.87 -16.91 2.29
N GLY A 190 23.05 -16.78 1.66
CA GLY A 190 24.18 -16.03 2.22
C GLY A 190 23.81 -14.59 2.52
N MET A 191 23.25 -13.89 1.53
CA MET A 191 22.77 -12.51 1.67
C MET A 191 21.66 -12.38 2.71
N ALA A 192 20.72 -13.33 2.78
CA ALA A 192 19.68 -13.31 3.82
C ALA A 192 20.27 -13.36 5.24
N ASN A 193 21.31 -14.17 5.46
CA ASN A 193 22.01 -14.23 6.74
C ASN A 193 22.83 -12.95 7.02
N GLU A 194 23.43 -12.35 5.99
CA GLU A 194 24.15 -11.07 6.11
C GLU A 194 23.22 -9.90 6.41
N ILE A 195 22.00 -9.91 5.87
CA ILE A 195 20.96 -8.91 6.16
C ILE A 195 20.45 -9.10 7.59
N SER A 196 20.23 -10.35 8.02
CA SER A 196 19.72 -10.60 9.37
C SER A 196 20.74 -10.27 10.46
N GLN A 197 22.03 -10.53 10.23
CA GLN A 197 23.09 -10.39 11.25
C GLN A 197 22.64 -11.00 12.59
N ASP A 198 22.55 -10.18 13.65
CA ASP A 198 22.11 -10.56 15.00
C ASP A 198 20.59 -10.37 15.23
N ALA A 199 19.86 -9.84 14.25
CA ALA A 199 18.41 -9.62 14.29
C ALA A 199 17.68 -10.66 13.40
N PRO A 200 17.06 -11.71 13.98
CA PRO A 200 16.38 -12.72 13.18
C PRO A 200 15.18 -12.10 12.43
N TYR A 201 15.02 -12.45 11.16
CA TYR A 201 13.84 -12.06 10.38
C TYR A 201 12.59 -12.83 10.81
N THR A 202 11.42 -12.25 10.57
CA THR A 202 10.11 -12.90 10.79
C THR A 202 9.86 -13.99 9.74
N ALA A 203 10.15 -13.69 8.48
CA ALA A 203 10.02 -14.63 7.38
C ALA A 203 11.02 -14.32 6.26
N LEU A 204 11.35 -15.35 5.48
CA LEU A 204 12.07 -15.23 4.22
C LEU A 204 11.12 -15.71 3.12
N THR A 205 10.61 -14.77 2.33
CA THR A 205 9.51 -15.04 1.39
C THR A 205 10.02 -15.01 -0.05
N PRO A 206 9.87 -16.09 -0.83
CA PRO A 206 10.14 -16.06 -2.26
C PRO A 206 9.00 -15.34 -3.01
N TYR A 207 9.35 -14.47 -3.95
CA TYR A 207 8.43 -13.73 -4.81
C TYR A 207 8.91 -13.85 -6.27
N GLU A 208 8.12 -14.49 -7.12
CA GLU A 208 8.48 -14.69 -8.53
C GLU A 208 8.07 -13.47 -9.37
N VAL A 209 9.01 -12.92 -10.11
CA VAL A 209 8.77 -11.84 -11.08
C VAL A 209 9.13 -12.32 -12.47
N THR A 210 8.29 -12.01 -13.45
CA THR A 210 8.58 -12.35 -14.86
C THR A 210 9.52 -11.31 -15.46
N TRP A 211 10.75 -11.73 -15.76
CA TRP A 211 11.72 -11.01 -16.55
C TRP A 211 11.45 -11.20 -18.05
N ASN A 212 11.50 -10.11 -18.79
CA ASN A 212 11.37 -10.09 -20.24
C ASN A 212 12.67 -9.60 -20.88
N ASP A 213 13.15 -10.33 -21.89
CA ASP A 213 14.26 -9.87 -22.72
C ASP A 213 13.77 -8.78 -23.67
N LYS A 214 14.31 -7.55 -23.56
CA LYS A 214 14.02 -6.44 -24.48
C LYS A 214 14.41 -6.72 -25.94
N HIS A 215 15.28 -7.69 -26.17
CA HIS A 215 15.88 -7.96 -27.48
C HIS A 215 15.27 -9.18 -28.17
N SER A 216 14.38 -9.92 -27.50
CA SER A 216 13.76 -11.12 -28.03
C SER A 216 12.37 -11.38 -27.42
N SER A 217 11.68 -12.44 -27.82
CA SER A 217 10.43 -12.86 -27.16
C SER A 217 10.68 -13.77 -25.95
N THR A 218 11.92 -13.83 -25.45
CA THR A 218 12.30 -14.71 -24.34
C THR A 218 11.84 -14.12 -23.02
N THR A 219 11.20 -14.94 -22.19
CA THR A 219 10.82 -14.58 -20.82
C THR A 219 11.35 -15.62 -19.84
N LYS A 220 11.62 -15.20 -18.61
CA LYS A 220 12.06 -16.06 -17.50
C LYS A 220 11.40 -15.62 -16.20
N LYS A 221 11.14 -16.57 -15.30
CA LYS A 221 10.78 -16.25 -13.93
C LYS A 221 12.04 -16.10 -13.10
N LEU A 222 12.18 -14.98 -12.42
CA LEU A 222 13.25 -14.73 -11.47
C LEU A 222 12.67 -14.69 -10.07
N THR A 223 13.27 -15.46 -9.15
CA THR A 223 12.86 -15.51 -7.75
C THR A 223 13.58 -14.42 -6.96
N TRP A 224 12.81 -13.49 -6.41
CA TRP A 224 13.27 -12.53 -5.42
C TRP A 224 13.01 -13.10 -4.04
N TYR A 225 14.04 -13.17 -3.19
CA TYR A 225 13.83 -13.49 -1.78
C TYR A 225 13.68 -12.19 -1.01
N VAL A 226 12.65 -12.06 -0.17
CA VAL A 226 12.45 -10.87 0.65
C VAL A 226 12.60 -11.23 2.11
N VAL A 227 13.55 -10.59 2.77
CA VAL A 227 13.73 -10.66 4.22
C VAL A 227 12.68 -9.76 4.86
N GLN A 228 11.80 -10.35 5.67
CA GLN A 228 10.65 -9.66 6.24
C GLN A 228 10.78 -9.52 7.76
N TYR A 229 10.58 -8.31 8.25
CA TYR A 229 10.39 -8.01 9.67
C TYR A 229 8.96 -7.53 9.87
N GLY A 230 8.23 -8.17 10.78
CA GLY A 230 6.84 -7.81 11.09
C GLY A 230 5.86 -8.47 10.13
N ILE A 231 4.73 -8.93 10.66
CA ILE A 231 3.71 -9.64 9.86
C ILE A 231 2.89 -8.73 8.96
N ALA A 232 2.85 -7.42 9.26
CA ALA A 232 2.08 -6.44 8.50
C ALA A 232 2.61 -6.29 7.06
N GLY A 233 3.89 -6.56 6.83
CA GLY A 233 4.53 -6.54 5.51
C GLY A 233 4.28 -7.79 4.67
N ASN A 234 3.59 -8.81 5.18
CA ASN A 234 3.30 -10.03 4.44
C ASN A 234 2.10 -9.86 3.50
N ASN A 235 2.19 -8.88 2.61
CA ASN A 235 1.23 -8.58 1.55
C ASN A 235 1.96 -8.55 0.19
N PRO A 236 1.44 -9.22 -0.86
CA PRO A 236 2.06 -9.22 -2.19
C PRO A 236 2.38 -7.82 -2.74
N ASP A 237 1.48 -6.84 -2.55
CA ASP A 237 1.69 -5.49 -3.09
C ASP A 237 2.85 -4.77 -2.38
N ALA A 238 2.92 -4.88 -1.05
CA ALA A 238 4.02 -4.28 -0.27
C ALA A 238 5.37 -4.91 -0.65
N ILE A 239 5.38 -6.21 -0.96
CA ILE A 239 6.56 -6.93 -1.45
C ILE A 239 6.93 -6.46 -2.86
N ALA A 240 5.97 -6.33 -3.77
CA ALA A 240 6.20 -5.83 -5.13
C ALA A 240 6.75 -4.40 -5.11
N ASP A 241 6.15 -3.51 -4.32
CA ASP A 241 6.59 -2.12 -4.15
C ASP A 241 8.00 -2.04 -3.58
N ALA A 242 8.33 -2.87 -2.57
CA ALA A 242 9.67 -2.94 -2.00
C ALA A 242 10.70 -3.40 -3.04
N ILE A 243 10.38 -4.41 -3.86
CA ILE A 243 11.23 -4.88 -4.95
C ILE A 243 11.43 -3.77 -5.99
N ALA A 244 10.35 -3.11 -6.44
CA ALA A 244 10.43 -2.03 -7.41
C ALA A 244 11.28 -0.86 -6.91
N LYS A 245 11.10 -0.45 -5.64
CA LYS A 245 11.91 0.57 -4.99
C LYS A 245 13.38 0.18 -4.92
N SER A 246 13.69 -1.05 -4.48
CA SER A 246 15.07 -1.55 -4.43
C SER A 246 15.73 -1.58 -5.81
N ILE A 247 15.00 -1.94 -6.86
CA ILE A 247 15.51 -1.89 -8.23
C ILE A 247 15.88 -0.45 -8.62
N LEU A 248 15.03 0.54 -8.34
CA LEU A 248 15.31 1.93 -8.69
C LEU A 248 16.44 2.55 -7.86
N GLU A 249 16.64 2.09 -6.63
CA GLU A 249 17.75 2.53 -5.76
C GLU A 249 19.10 1.92 -6.19
N ASP A 250 19.10 0.68 -6.69
CA ASP A 250 20.29 -0.10 -7.03
C ASP A 250 20.54 -0.23 -8.55
N SER A 251 19.90 0.59 -9.39
CA SER A 251 20.10 0.58 -10.85
C SER A 251 20.30 1.98 -11.43
N ASP A 252 20.87 2.02 -12.64
CA ASP A 252 21.07 3.28 -13.40
C ASP A 252 19.86 3.64 -14.28
N TYR A 253 18.84 2.80 -14.31
CA TYR A 253 17.69 2.90 -15.20
C TYR A 253 16.45 3.43 -14.48
N ASP A 254 15.66 4.23 -15.18
CA ASP A 254 14.41 4.77 -14.61
C ASP A 254 13.25 3.78 -14.67
N SER A 255 12.14 4.12 -14.01
CA SER A 255 10.94 3.29 -13.98
C SER A 255 10.40 2.93 -15.36
N VAL A 256 10.47 3.83 -16.35
CA VAL A 256 9.95 3.61 -17.70
C VAL A 256 10.82 2.59 -18.44
N GLU A 257 12.14 2.68 -18.27
CA GLU A 257 13.05 1.69 -18.84
C GLU A 257 12.82 0.31 -18.22
N TRP A 258 12.47 0.22 -16.94
CA TRP A 258 12.12 -1.05 -16.30
C TRP A 258 10.77 -1.65 -16.75
N TYR A 259 9.88 -0.89 -17.42
CA TYR A 259 8.58 -1.39 -17.90
C TYR A 259 8.72 -2.57 -18.84
N ASP A 260 9.71 -2.55 -19.72
CA ASP A 260 9.91 -3.60 -20.71
C ASP A 260 10.61 -4.83 -20.11
N VAL A 261 11.30 -4.69 -18.97
CA VAL A 261 12.04 -5.78 -18.31
C VAL A 261 11.17 -6.47 -17.25
N PHE A 262 10.49 -5.71 -16.41
CA PHE A 262 9.61 -6.19 -15.34
C PHE A 262 8.24 -5.48 -15.39
N PRO A 263 7.39 -5.75 -16.40
CA PRO A 263 6.12 -5.05 -16.55
C PRO A 263 5.22 -5.15 -15.31
N THR A 264 5.19 -6.31 -14.65
CA THR A 264 4.30 -6.54 -13.49
C THR A 264 4.72 -5.77 -12.24
N LEU A 265 5.93 -5.23 -12.19
CA LEU A 265 6.41 -4.40 -11.07
C LEU A 265 6.28 -2.91 -11.36
N PHE A 266 6.46 -2.52 -12.63
CA PHE A 266 6.61 -1.11 -12.98
C PHE A 266 5.47 -0.55 -13.83
N ARG A 267 4.67 -1.36 -14.53
CA ARG A 267 3.50 -0.82 -15.21
C ARG A 267 2.49 -0.37 -14.16
N PRO A 268 2.12 0.93 -14.14
CA PRO A 268 1.11 1.41 -13.21
C PRO A 268 -0.22 0.73 -13.53
N THR A 269 -0.98 0.39 -12.49
CA THR A 269 -2.36 -0.04 -12.62
C THR A 269 -3.12 1.04 -13.39
N GLU A 270 -3.70 0.68 -14.53
CA GLU A 270 -4.41 1.61 -15.39
C GLU A 270 -5.75 1.08 -15.86
N PHE A 271 -6.64 2.00 -16.18
CA PHE A 271 -7.89 1.76 -16.89
C PHE A 271 -7.97 2.66 -18.11
N ILE A 272 -8.19 2.08 -19.28
CA ILE A 272 -8.53 2.82 -20.50
C ILE A 272 -10.06 2.90 -20.60
N ILE A 273 -10.56 4.12 -20.78
CA ILE A 273 -11.97 4.45 -20.89
C ILE A 273 -12.21 5.12 -22.24
N VAL A 274 -13.12 4.53 -23.03
CA VAL A 274 -13.50 5.06 -24.35
C VAL A 274 -14.96 5.53 -24.30
N PRO A 275 -15.21 6.85 -24.22
CA PRO A 275 -16.58 7.36 -24.31
C PRO A 275 -17.11 7.26 -25.74
N MET A 276 -18.38 6.88 -25.90
CA MET A 276 -19.04 6.68 -27.19
C MET A 276 -19.49 8.02 -27.79
N TRP A 277 -18.52 8.86 -28.17
CA TRP A 277 -18.75 10.24 -28.61
C TRP A 277 -19.58 10.38 -29.89
N HIS A 278 -19.72 9.32 -30.69
CA HIS A 278 -20.55 9.32 -31.91
C HIS A 278 -22.04 9.17 -31.63
N ARG A 279 -22.44 8.72 -30.43
CA ARG A 279 -23.84 8.42 -30.08
C ARG A 279 -24.62 9.66 -29.68
N VAL A 280 -24.66 10.70 -30.52
CA VAL A 280 -25.48 11.89 -30.25
C VAL A 280 -26.96 11.51 -30.35
N ALA A 281 -27.71 11.71 -29.26
CA ALA A 281 -29.15 11.41 -29.18
C ALA A 281 -29.99 12.68 -29.39
N ILE A 282 -29.58 13.78 -28.78
CA ILE A 282 -30.19 15.09 -28.94
C ILE A 282 -29.08 16.06 -29.36
N GLU A 283 -29.23 16.62 -30.54
CA GLU A 283 -28.30 17.61 -31.07
C GLU A 283 -28.29 18.89 -30.22
N GLU A 284 -27.14 19.55 -30.18
CA GLU A 284 -27.00 20.83 -29.52
C GLU A 284 -27.88 21.89 -30.20
N GLN A 285 -28.57 22.70 -29.38
CA GLN A 285 -29.37 23.83 -29.84
C GLN A 285 -28.82 25.12 -29.24
N THR A 286 -29.13 26.28 -29.82
CA THR A 286 -28.68 27.57 -29.30
C THR A 286 -29.05 27.72 -27.81
N GLY A 287 -28.05 27.64 -26.93
CA GLY A 287 -28.21 27.77 -25.49
C GLY A 287 -28.57 26.48 -24.73
N LEU A 288 -28.62 25.31 -25.40
CA LEU A 288 -28.87 24.02 -24.79
C LEU A 288 -27.86 22.98 -25.29
N ALA A 289 -27.05 22.46 -24.36
CA ALA A 289 -26.10 21.40 -24.67
C ALA A 289 -26.82 20.13 -25.15
N GLY A 290 -26.30 19.51 -26.20
CA GLY A 290 -26.79 18.20 -26.67
C GLY A 290 -26.52 17.08 -25.66
N THR A 291 -27.15 15.92 -25.88
CA THR A 291 -26.99 14.72 -25.05
C THR A 291 -26.67 13.50 -25.88
N TYR A 292 -26.01 12.53 -25.25
CA TYR A 292 -25.62 11.26 -25.84
C TYR A 292 -26.64 10.16 -25.52
N SER A 293 -26.66 9.11 -26.33
CA SER A 293 -27.41 7.90 -26.05
C SER A 293 -26.59 7.00 -25.13
N PRO A 294 -27.15 6.56 -23.98
CA PRO A 294 -26.51 5.56 -23.14
C PRO A 294 -26.62 4.15 -23.73
N SER A 295 -27.44 3.96 -24.78
CA SER A 295 -27.63 2.67 -25.42
C SER A 295 -26.63 2.49 -26.55
N VAL A 296 -25.81 1.45 -26.46
CA VAL A 296 -24.83 1.08 -27.49
C VAL A 296 -24.85 -0.44 -27.69
N ASN A 297 -24.61 -0.90 -28.92
CA ASN A 297 -24.42 -2.31 -29.18
C ASN A 297 -23.03 -2.73 -28.68
N TYR A 298 -22.92 -3.89 -28.01
CA TYR A 298 -21.65 -4.37 -27.48
C TYR A 298 -20.57 -4.56 -28.57
N GLN A 299 -20.91 -5.15 -29.71
CA GLN A 299 -19.95 -5.41 -30.78
C GLN A 299 -19.44 -4.09 -31.40
N GLU A 300 -20.33 -3.12 -31.54
CA GLU A 300 -19.98 -1.76 -31.97
C GLU A 300 -19.06 -1.08 -30.95
N ALA A 301 -19.42 -1.10 -29.66
CA ALA A 301 -18.64 -0.51 -28.59
C ALA A 301 -17.23 -1.08 -28.52
N MET A 302 -17.12 -2.42 -28.62
CA MET A 302 -15.86 -3.14 -28.64
C MET A 302 -15.02 -2.75 -29.86
N GLY A 303 -15.58 -2.83 -31.07
CA GLY A 303 -14.87 -2.49 -32.30
C GLY A 303 -14.34 -1.06 -32.34
N LEU A 304 -15.11 -0.11 -31.78
CA LEU A 304 -14.69 1.29 -31.67
C LEU A 304 -13.67 1.56 -30.57
N SER A 305 -13.50 0.64 -29.62
CA SER A 305 -12.53 0.77 -28.53
C SER A 305 -11.16 0.19 -28.91
N LEU A 306 -11.10 -0.74 -29.86
CA LEU A 306 -9.85 -1.41 -30.28
C LEU A 306 -8.71 -0.46 -30.67
N PRO A 307 -8.93 0.67 -31.37
CA PRO A 307 -7.85 1.62 -31.67
C PRO A 307 -7.17 2.17 -30.40
N ALA A 308 -7.94 2.47 -29.36
CA ALA A 308 -7.41 2.95 -28.08
C ALA A 308 -6.78 1.82 -27.23
N LEU A 309 -7.06 0.57 -27.58
CA LEU A 309 -6.63 -0.64 -26.88
C LEU A 309 -5.62 -1.46 -27.69
N ALA A 310 -4.92 -0.83 -28.65
CA ALA A 310 -4.07 -1.53 -29.61
C ALA A 310 -2.98 -2.42 -28.97
N ASN A 311 -2.54 -2.06 -27.76
CA ASN A 311 -1.53 -2.80 -26.99
C ASN A 311 -2.11 -3.91 -26.10
N TYR A 312 -3.43 -4.04 -26.00
CA TYR A 312 -4.06 -5.03 -25.15
C TYR A 312 -4.27 -6.31 -25.97
N PRO A 313 -3.93 -7.50 -25.44
CA PRO A 313 -4.28 -8.75 -26.10
C PRO A 313 -5.79 -8.82 -26.35
N LEU A 314 -6.20 -9.19 -27.56
CA LEU A 314 -7.63 -9.21 -27.90
C LEU A 314 -8.44 -10.13 -26.98
N GLU A 315 -7.87 -11.27 -26.57
CA GLU A 315 -8.50 -12.19 -25.62
C GLU A 315 -8.74 -11.53 -24.25
N HIS A 316 -7.85 -10.63 -23.81
CA HIS A 316 -8.00 -9.86 -22.58
C HIS A 316 -9.11 -8.83 -22.70
N VAL A 317 -9.16 -8.11 -23.82
CA VAL A 317 -10.21 -7.13 -24.11
C VAL A 317 -11.57 -7.82 -24.16
N ASP A 318 -11.70 -8.92 -24.90
CA ASP A 318 -12.95 -9.67 -25.04
C ASP A 318 -13.48 -10.19 -23.68
N ALA A 319 -12.57 -10.59 -22.77
CA ALA A 319 -12.93 -11.14 -21.47
C ALA A 319 -13.28 -10.08 -20.40
N ASN A 320 -12.71 -8.87 -20.51
CA ASN A 320 -12.72 -7.88 -19.41
C ASN A 320 -13.34 -6.53 -19.77
N LEU A 321 -13.60 -6.24 -21.05
CA LEU A 321 -14.21 -4.98 -21.46
C LEU A 321 -15.63 -4.85 -20.90
N THR A 322 -15.82 -3.80 -20.10
CA THR A 322 -17.11 -3.45 -19.50
C THR A 322 -17.77 -2.35 -20.31
N VAL A 323 -19.08 -2.46 -20.55
CA VAL A 323 -19.89 -1.37 -21.09
C VAL A 323 -20.73 -0.78 -19.97
N SER A 324 -20.60 0.53 -19.74
CA SER A 324 -21.38 1.26 -18.74
C SER A 324 -21.74 2.65 -19.28
N HIS A 325 -22.29 3.51 -18.44
CA HIS A 325 -22.68 4.87 -18.82
C HIS A 325 -22.48 5.86 -17.67
N ALA A 326 -22.10 7.09 -17.99
CA ALA A 326 -21.93 8.17 -17.03
C ALA A 326 -23.16 9.08 -17.02
N ALA A 327 -23.44 9.70 -15.86
CA ALA A 327 -24.51 10.70 -15.76
C ALA A 327 -24.20 11.95 -16.60
N TYR A 328 -22.93 12.24 -16.84
CA TYR A 328 -22.48 13.29 -17.76
C TYR A 328 -23.10 13.13 -19.15
N LYS A 329 -24.09 13.98 -19.48
CA LYS A 329 -24.84 13.97 -20.75
C LYS A 329 -25.33 12.58 -21.19
N THR A 330 -25.55 11.68 -20.22
CA THR A 330 -25.94 10.26 -20.43
C THR A 330 -25.05 9.49 -21.42
N ILE A 331 -23.74 9.76 -21.42
CA ILE A 331 -22.80 9.13 -22.35
C ILE A 331 -22.51 7.67 -21.98
N ALA A 332 -22.59 6.77 -22.95
CA ALA A 332 -22.07 5.41 -22.81
C ALA A 332 -20.54 5.39 -22.92
N PHE A 333 -19.88 4.49 -22.20
CA PHE A 333 -18.45 4.28 -22.31
C PHE A 333 -18.09 2.80 -22.18
N THR A 334 -16.95 2.43 -22.74
CA THR A 334 -16.26 1.18 -22.41
C THR A 334 -15.13 1.46 -21.44
N ALA A 335 -14.82 0.48 -20.60
CA ALA A 335 -13.69 0.53 -19.69
C ALA A 335 -13.05 -0.85 -19.59
N VAL A 336 -11.72 -0.88 -19.56
CA VAL A 336 -10.93 -2.10 -19.35
C VAL A 336 -9.63 -1.74 -18.64
N GLY A 337 -9.27 -2.54 -17.64
CA GLY A 337 -8.01 -2.45 -16.93
C GLY A 337 -6.89 -3.15 -17.68
N GLU A 338 -5.65 -2.68 -17.53
CA GLU A 338 -4.49 -3.30 -18.18
C GLU A 338 -4.22 -4.70 -17.62
N ILE A 339 -3.73 -5.61 -18.48
CA ILE A 339 -3.41 -6.99 -18.06
C ILE A 339 -2.35 -7.06 -16.95
N GLY A 340 -1.53 -6.00 -16.83
CA GLY A 340 -0.50 -5.82 -15.82
C GLY A 340 -0.94 -5.10 -14.54
N ASN A 341 -2.24 -4.82 -14.35
CA ASN A 341 -2.75 -4.19 -13.13
C ASN A 341 -2.32 -4.96 -11.87
N SER A 342 -1.66 -4.27 -10.93
CA SER A 342 -1.06 -4.89 -9.74
C SER A 342 -2.10 -5.51 -8.80
N ASP A 343 -3.29 -4.91 -8.72
CA ASP A 343 -4.42 -5.41 -7.95
C ASP A 343 -5.14 -6.61 -8.61
N GLY A 344 -4.75 -6.98 -9.83
CA GLY A 344 -5.41 -8.02 -10.63
C GLY A 344 -6.85 -7.69 -11.02
N ILE A 345 -7.27 -6.43 -10.90
CA ILE A 345 -8.62 -5.97 -11.25
C ILE A 345 -8.61 -5.39 -12.66
N PHE A 346 -9.40 -6.01 -13.54
CA PHE A 346 -9.46 -5.62 -14.96
C PHE A 346 -10.82 -5.09 -15.38
N LYS A 347 -11.87 -5.37 -14.59
CA LYS A 347 -13.25 -5.01 -14.90
C LYS A 347 -13.68 -3.79 -14.09
N PHE A 348 -14.46 -2.93 -14.74
CA PHE A 348 -14.84 -1.67 -14.14
C PHE A 348 -15.77 -1.86 -12.94
N GLU A 349 -16.70 -2.81 -13.02
CA GLU A 349 -17.61 -3.16 -11.92
C GLU A 349 -16.91 -3.87 -10.74
N GLU A 350 -15.73 -4.44 -10.95
CA GLU A 350 -14.90 -4.98 -9.86
C GLU A 350 -14.15 -3.85 -9.15
N LYS A 351 -13.71 -2.82 -9.89
CA LYS A 351 -13.05 -1.64 -9.32
C LYS A 351 -14.01 -0.72 -8.57
N PHE A 352 -15.22 -0.53 -9.08
CA PHE A 352 -16.26 0.28 -8.46
C PHE A 352 -17.57 -0.52 -8.30
N PRO A 353 -17.68 -1.41 -7.29
CA PRO A 353 -18.80 -2.33 -7.14
C PRO A 353 -20.16 -1.69 -6.90
N ASP A 354 -20.17 -0.48 -6.32
CA ASP A 354 -21.37 0.29 -6.06
C ASP A 354 -21.62 1.41 -7.09
N TYR A 355 -20.83 1.47 -8.17
CA TYR A 355 -20.99 2.47 -9.22
C TYR A 355 -22.42 2.51 -9.74
N THR A 356 -23.01 3.70 -9.67
CA THR A 356 -24.29 4.01 -10.27
C THR A 356 -24.15 5.32 -11.02
N ALA A 357 -24.76 5.42 -12.21
CA ALA A 357 -24.72 6.61 -13.04
C ALA A 357 -25.62 7.72 -12.49
N LEU A 358 -25.25 8.25 -11.33
CA LEU A 358 -25.93 9.33 -10.64
C LEU A 358 -25.17 10.64 -10.84
N SER A 359 -25.91 11.74 -10.86
CA SER A 359 -25.29 13.06 -10.77
C SER A 359 -24.85 13.32 -9.33
N ALA A 360 -23.71 14.00 -9.14
CA ALA A 360 -23.26 14.43 -7.81
C ALA A 360 -24.25 15.36 -7.08
N GLN A 361 -25.28 15.85 -7.79
CA GLN A 361 -26.36 16.67 -7.23
C GLN A 361 -27.56 15.85 -6.72
N GLU A 362 -27.62 14.55 -7.02
CA GLU A 362 -28.72 13.69 -6.59
C GLU A 362 -28.54 13.22 -5.15
N THR A 363 -29.63 13.11 -4.40
CA THR A 363 -29.56 12.69 -3.00
C THR A 363 -29.02 11.27 -2.83
N ASP A 364 -29.31 10.39 -3.78
CA ASP A 364 -28.82 9.02 -3.79
C ASP A 364 -27.31 8.91 -4.05
N PHE A 365 -26.66 9.97 -4.57
CA PHE A 365 -25.20 9.99 -4.74
C PHE A 365 -24.46 9.76 -3.42
N ASN A 366 -25.01 10.28 -2.31
CA ASN A 366 -24.44 10.11 -0.96
C ASN A 366 -24.50 8.65 -0.45
N ARG A 367 -25.15 7.74 -1.19
CA ARG A 367 -25.23 6.31 -0.84
C ARG A 367 -24.09 5.50 -1.44
N LEU A 368 -23.36 6.07 -2.40
CA LEU A 368 -22.12 5.51 -2.91
C LEU A 368 -21.04 5.57 -1.82
N SER A 369 -20.06 4.67 -1.88
CA SER A 369 -18.87 4.76 -1.05
C SER A 369 -18.13 6.08 -1.33
N PRO A 370 -17.43 6.66 -0.33
CA PRO A 370 -16.65 7.88 -0.54
C PRO A 370 -15.66 7.75 -1.71
N GLU A 371 -15.07 6.56 -1.87
CA GLU A 371 -14.17 6.25 -2.98
C GLU A 371 -14.86 6.40 -4.34
N THR A 372 -16.00 5.74 -4.54
CA THR A 372 -16.77 5.85 -5.79
C THR A 372 -17.30 7.27 -6.00
N GLN A 373 -17.66 8.00 -4.95
CA GLN A 373 -18.09 9.41 -5.07
C GLN A 373 -16.96 10.29 -5.62
N ASP A 374 -15.78 10.24 -5.02
CA ASP A 374 -14.63 11.04 -5.43
C ASP A 374 -14.20 10.69 -6.86
N TRP A 375 -14.21 9.39 -7.20
CA TRP A 375 -13.93 8.95 -8.56
C TRP A 375 -14.96 9.46 -9.57
N VAL A 376 -16.26 9.41 -9.28
CA VAL A 376 -17.31 9.93 -10.18
C VAL A 376 -17.11 11.43 -10.44
N ILE A 377 -16.73 12.21 -9.41
CA ILE A 377 -16.46 13.64 -9.53
C ILE A 377 -15.27 13.87 -10.46
N LEU A 378 -14.16 13.13 -10.25
CA LEU A 378 -13.00 13.18 -11.13
C LEU A 378 -13.36 12.79 -12.57
N PHE A 379 -14.06 11.67 -12.75
CA PHE A 379 -14.43 11.15 -14.05
C PHE A 379 -15.32 12.13 -14.83
N HIS A 380 -16.29 12.79 -14.19
CA HIS A 380 -17.09 13.83 -14.83
C HIS A 380 -16.26 15.06 -15.25
N ARG A 381 -15.26 15.46 -14.46
CA ARG A 381 -14.32 16.53 -14.84
C ARG A 381 -13.50 16.12 -16.06
N MET A 382 -12.99 14.88 -16.07
CA MET A 382 -12.26 14.32 -17.20
C MET A 382 -13.12 14.24 -18.46
N LEU A 383 -14.38 13.78 -18.39
CA LEU A 383 -15.30 13.74 -19.52
C LEU A 383 -15.61 15.14 -20.07
N THR A 384 -15.80 16.12 -19.18
CA THR A 384 -16.05 17.52 -19.56
C THR A 384 -14.86 18.10 -20.33
N ALA A 385 -13.65 17.85 -19.83
CA ALA A 385 -12.43 18.25 -20.51
C ALA A 385 -12.26 17.48 -21.83
N ALA A 386 -12.39 16.16 -21.84
CA ALA A 386 -12.19 15.31 -23.01
C ALA A 386 -13.15 15.63 -24.16
N GLU A 387 -14.34 16.16 -23.87
CA GLU A 387 -15.29 16.59 -24.90
C GLU A 387 -14.82 17.85 -25.67
N THR A 388 -14.05 18.74 -25.03
CA THR A 388 -13.79 20.11 -25.52
C THR A 388 -12.32 20.50 -25.63
N VAL A 389 -11.42 19.68 -25.09
CA VAL A 389 -9.98 19.95 -25.03
C VAL A 389 -9.37 20.08 -26.42
N ASN A 390 -8.52 21.09 -26.60
CA ASN A 390 -7.63 21.25 -27.74
C ASN A 390 -6.22 21.62 -27.24
N GLU A 391 -5.26 21.77 -28.14
CA GLU A 391 -3.85 22.07 -27.81
C GLU A 391 -3.67 23.29 -26.89
N PHE A 392 -4.58 24.27 -26.92
CA PHE A 392 -4.52 25.50 -26.13
C PHE A 392 -5.37 25.49 -24.85
N THR A 393 -6.18 24.46 -24.61
CA THR A 393 -7.03 24.40 -23.40
C THR A 393 -6.14 24.27 -22.16
N GLN A 394 -6.40 25.06 -21.12
CA GLN A 394 -5.76 24.82 -19.83
C GLN A 394 -6.54 23.75 -19.07
N LEU A 395 -5.86 22.71 -18.60
CA LEU A 395 -6.44 21.64 -17.80
C LEU A 395 -6.26 21.93 -16.31
N ASP A 396 -7.07 21.28 -15.48
CA ASP A 396 -6.89 21.28 -14.03
C ASP A 396 -5.57 20.59 -13.66
N THR A 397 -5.00 20.93 -12.50
CA THR A 397 -3.63 20.52 -12.11
C THR A 397 -3.43 19.01 -11.97
N ASP A 398 -4.51 18.27 -11.76
CA ASP A 398 -4.57 16.82 -11.59
C ASP A 398 -4.90 16.06 -12.88
N ILE A 399 -5.08 16.76 -14.02
CA ILE A 399 -5.39 16.17 -15.33
C ILE A 399 -4.32 16.56 -16.34
N SER A 400 -3.70 15.56 -16.97
CA SER A 400 -2.67 15.74 -18.01
C SER A 400 -3.11 15.19 -19.35
N ARG A 401 -2.41 15.56 -20.43
CA ARG A 401 -2.57 14.96 -21.76
C ARG A 401 -1.51 13.91 -21.99
N ILE A 402 -1.88 12.84 -22.69
CA ILE A 402 -0.94 11.83 -23.18
C ILE A 402 -1.41 11.30 -24.54
N THR A 403 -0.48 11.06 -25.43
CA THR A 403 -0.74 10.40 -26.72
C THR A 403 -0.11 9.00 -26.67
N ARG A 404 -0.89 7.97 -27.00
CA ARG A 404 -0.43 6.58 -27.04
C ARG A 404 -0.96 5.94 -28.33
N ASP A 405 -0.05 5.42 -29.15
CA ASP A 405 -0.36 4.77 -30.45
C ASP A 405 -1.25 5.60 -31.39
N GLY A 406 -1.02 6.93 -31.39
CA GLY A 406 -1.80 7.87 -32.21
C GLY A 406 -3.19 8.19 -31.65
N VAL A 407 -3.53 7.71 -30.46
CA VAL A 407 -4.75 8.08 -29.74
C VAL A 407 -4.42 9.07 -28.62
N ASP A 408 -5.18 10.15 -28.56
CA ASP A 408 -5.02 11.18 -27.52
C ASP A 408 -5.97 10.93 -26.34
N PHE A 409 -5.39 10.97 -25.14
CA PHE A 409 -6.08 10.73 -23.87
C PHE A 409 -5.94 11.93 -22.93
N LEU A 410 -6.88 12.03 -21.99
CA LEU A 410 -6.66 12.71 -20.72
C LEU A 410 -6.34 11.66 -19.66
N ILE A 411 -5.31 11.91 -18.85
CA ILE A 411 -4.89 11.03 -17.77
C ILE A 411 -5.02 11.74 -16.42
N SER A 412 -5.52 11.02 -15.43
CA SER A 412 -5.51 11.42 -14.03
C SER A 412 -5.33 10.18 -13.15
N SER A 413 -4.71 10.37 -11.98
CA SER A 413 -4.46 9.30 -11.02
C SER A 413 -5.43 9.40 -9.85
N TYR A 414 -5.99 8.26 -9.44
CA TYR A 414 -6.88 8.16 -8.29
C TYR A 414 -6.71 6.80 -7.60
N ASN A 415 -6.44 6.81 -6.30
CA ASN A 415 -6.10 5.61 -5.50
C ASN A 415 -5.05 4.71 -6.18
N ASP A 416 -3.93 5.32 -6.57
CA ASP A 416 -2.78 4.66 -7.21
C ASP A 416 -3.10 3.96 -8.55
N VAL A 417 -4.24 4.30 -9.17
CA VAL A 417 -4.65 3.86 -10.51
C VAL A 417 -4.70 5.03 -11.47
N ASN A 418 -4.12 4.84 -12.66
CA ASN A 418 -4.20 5.79 -13.76
C ASN A 418 -5.46 5.55 -14.60
N TYR A 419 -6.30 6.56 -14.74
CA TYR A 419 -7.46 6.51 -15.62
C TYR A 419 -7.17 7.31 -16.88
N LEU A 420 -7.26 6.67 -18.04
CA LEU A 420 -7.03 7.27 -19.34
C LEU A 420 -8.37 7.38 -20.08
N VAL A 421 -8.81 8.60 -20.36
CA VAL A 421 -10.08 8.88 -21.07
C VAL A 421 -9.78 9.37 -22.48
N VAL A 422 -10.28 8.67 -23.49
CA VAL A 422 -10.10 9.05 -24.90
C VAL A 422 -10.75 10.41 -25.19
N GLN A 423 -9.98 11.32 -25.79
CA GLN A 423 -10.47 12.63 -26.20
C GLN A 423 -11.45 12.53 -27.37
N LYS A 424 -12.48 13.38 -27.39
CA LYS A 424 -13.51 13.37 -28.46
C LYS A 424 -12.93 13.60 -29.85
N GLN A 425 -11.92 14.44 -29.95
CA GLN A 425 -11.26 14.75 -31.22
C GLN A 425 -10.57 13.50 -31.79
N SER A 426 -9.73 12.85 -30.98
CA SER A 426 -9.03 11.62 -31.38
C SER A 426 -9.99 10.46 -31.65
N PHE A 427 -11.07 10.32 -30.87
CA PHE A 427 -12.14 9.35 -31.18
C PHE A 427 -12.72 9.55 -32.58
N LYS A 428 -13.02 10.80 -32.95
CA LYS A 428 -13.62 11.11 -34.26
C LYS A 428 -12.68 10.80 -35.42
N GLU A 429 -11.37 10.94 -35.21
CA GLU A 429 -10.37 10.67 -36.24
C GLU A 429 -10.44 9.21 -36.70
N TYR A 430 -10.32 8.26 -35.78
CA TYR A 430 -10.43 6.85 -36.15
C TYR A 430 -11.87 6.40 -36.45
N TYR A 431 -12.89 7.05 -35.89
CA TYR A 431 -14.29 6.77 -36.24
C TYR A 431 -14.58 7.11 -37.72
N ASN A 432 -14.10 8.25 -38.19
CA ASN A 432 -14.31 8.67 -39.58
C ASN A 432 -13.53 7.77 -40.56
N GLU A 433 -12.32 7.35 -40.20
CA GLU A 433 -11.53 6.40 -41.00
C GLU A 433 -12.25 5.06 -41.20
N GLN A 434 -12.99 4.58 -40.19
CA GLN A 434 -13.79 3.36 -40.32
C GLN A 434 -15.00 3.53 -41.24
N LEU A 435 -15.65 4.71 -41.24
CA LEU A 435 -16.78 5.00 -42.13
C LEU A 435 -16.34 5.13 -43.60
N ASP A 436 -15.15 5.67 -43.87
CA ASP A 436 -14.61 5.79 -45.23
C ASP A 436 -14.19 4.44 -45.85
N GLN A 437 -14.05 3.39 -45.03
CA GLN A 437 -13.70 2.03 -45.45
C GLN A 437 -14.92 1.09 -45.63
N SER A 438 -16.12 1.53 -45.25
CA SER A 438 -17.40 0.82 -45.40
C SER A 438 -18.22 1.32 -46.58
#